data_AF-A0A2I1FLE3-F1
#
_entry.id   AF-A0A2I1FLE3-F1
#
_cell.length_a   1.000
_cell.length_b   1.000
_cell.length_c   1.000
_cell.angle_alpha   90.00
_cell.angle_beta   90.00
_cell.angle_gamma   90.00
#
_symmetry.space_group_name_H-M   'P 1'
#
loop_
_entity.id
_entity.type
_entity.pdbx_description
1 polymer ?
#
loop_
_entity_poly.entity_id
_entity_poly.type
_entity_poly.pdbx_seq_one_letter_code
_entity_poly.pdbx_strand_id
1 'polypeptide(L)'
;MSSKILQKSKGRGTDQRLLERVWQMEFYRASMQILSENNCASVDAGTSFGSRGYIDFYVNDDKNWAIEILRDGSKLLDHQRKFQKGDIYVPILKHAKKWALIDIHSSGIELPKPEERKKHDIYVICAENFESVRLIYPDREESVRLLGDEENFLGYNISDFIEDPMVTD
;
A
#
# COMPACT_ATOMS: atom_id res chain seq x y z
N MET A 1 -8.10 4.01 4.22
CA MET A 1 -8.34 2.54 4.20
C MET A 1 -9.55 2.23 5.07
N SER A 2 -10.28 1.15 4.78
CA SER A 2 -11.49 0.77 5.55
C SER A 2 -11.19 -0.41 6.48
N SER A 3 -11.41 -0.22 7.79
CA SER A 3 -11.30 -1.29 8.79
C SER A 3 -12.21 -2.47 8.45
N LYS A 4 -13.44 -2.20 8.00
CA LYS A 4 -14.44 -3.21 7.62
C LYS A 4 -13.97 -4.07 6.46
N ILE A 5 -13.38 -3.46 5.42
CA ILE A 5 -12.86 -4.22 4.26
C ILE A 5 -11.68 -5.09 4.70
N LEU A 6 -10.74 -4.52 5.47
CA LEU A 6 -9.58 -5.25 5.98
C LEU A 6 -9.99 -6.45 6.86
N GLN A 7 -10.94 -6.28 7.78
CA GLN A 7 -11.45 -7.36 8.62
C GLN A 7 -12.10 -8.48 7.78
N LYS A 8 -12.94 -8.12 6.80
CA LYS A 8 -13.69 -9.07 5.97
C LYS A 8 -12.86 -9.73 4.86
N SER A 9 -11.68 -9.17 4.55
CA SER A 9 -10.84 -9.65 3.45
C SER A 9 -10.48 -11.14 3.63
N LYS A 10 -10.62 -11.88 2.53
CA LYS A 10 -10.21 -13.28 2.41
C LYS A 10 -8.76 -13.44 1.93
N GLY A 11 -8.10 -12.34 1.55
CA GLY A 11 -6.69 -12.36 1.15
C GLY A 11 -5.78 -12.49 2.36
N ARG A 12 -5.76 -13.67 2.97
CA ARG A 12 -4.96 -13.99 4.16
C ARG A 12 -3.95 -15.10 3.85
N GLY A 13 -2.78 -15.01 4.45
CA GLY A 13 -1.78 -16.07 4.41
C GLY A 13 -2.18 -17.27 5.29
N THR A 14 -1.37 -18.32 5.27
CA THR A 14 -1.52 -19.48 6.18
C THR A 14 -1.41 -19.06 7.66
N ASP A 15 -0.72 -17.96 7.93
CA ASP A 15 -0.59 -17.28 9.22
C ASP A 15 -1.82 -16.46 9.62
N GLN A 16 -2.92 -16.52 8.85
CA GLN A 16 -4.16 -15.74 9.03
C GLN A 16 -4.00 -14.22 8.93
N ARG A 17 -2.80 -13.70 8.65
CA ARG A 17 -2.54 -12.27 8.46
C ARG A 17 -2.88 -11.85 7.03
N LEU A 18 -3.32 -10.61 6.84
CA LEU A 18 -3.64 -10.07 5.52
C LEU A 18 -2.41 -10.13 4.61
N LEU A 19 -2.55 -10.56 3.37
CA LEU A 19 -1.46 -10.54 2.38
C LEU A 19 -1.08 -9.09 2.05
N GLU A 20 0.17 -8.86 1.67
CA GLU A 20 0.67 -7.56 1.19
C GLU A 20 -0.24 -6.97 0.10
N ARG A 21 -0.73 -7.82 -0.81
CA ARG A 21 -1.65 -7.41 -1.87
C ARG A 21 -2.95 -6.79 -1.36
N VAL A 22 -3.48 -7.24 -0.21
CA VAL A 22 -4.69 -6.63 0.38
C VAL A 22 -4.40 -5.21 0.82
N TRP A 23 -3.24 -4.97 1.42
CA TRP A 23 -2.81 -3.64 1.82
C TRP A 23 -2.63 -2.70 0.63
N GLN A 24 -1.98 -3.18 -0.43
CA GLN A 24 -1.83 -2.44 -1.68
C GLN A 24 -3.20 -2.06 -2.28
N MET A 25 -4.14 -3.01 -2.34
CA MET A 25 -5.48 -2.72 -2.91
C MET A 25 -6.29 -1.74 -2.06
N GLU A 26 -6.21 -1.83 -0.73
CA GLU A 26 -6.86 -0.86 0.16
C GLU A 26 -6.18 0.52 0.13
N PHE A 27 -4.86 0.56 -0.06
CA PHE A 27 -4.14 1.81 -0.31
C PHE A 27 -4.60 2.45 -1.61
N TYR A 28 -4.66 1.68 -2.70
CA TYR A 28 -5.14 2.15 -3.99
C TYR A 28 -6.56 2.71 -3.89
N ARG A 29 -7.51 1.92 -3.37
CA ARG A 29 -8.90 2.32 -3.21
C ARG A 29 -9.03 3.61 -2.40
N ALA A 30 -8.34 3.69 -1.26
CA ALA A 30 -8.37 4.88 -0.41
C ALA A 30 -7.71 6.10 -1.09
N SER A 31 -6.63 5.89 -1.85
CA SER A 31 -5.95 6.96 -2.58
C SER A 31 -6.88 7.57 -3.64
N MET A 32 -7.59 6.73 -4.40
CA MET A 32 -8.52 7.20 -5.42
C MET A 32 -9.72 7.98 -4.85
N GLN A 33 -10.04 7.85 -3.55
CA GLN A 33 -11.08 8.64 -2.88
C GLN A 33 -10.61 10.04 -2.49
N ILE A 34 -9.30 10.26 -2.34
CA ILE A 34 -8.74 11.52 -1.81
C ILE A 34 -7.98 12.34 -2.85
N LEU A 35 -7.55 11.70 -3.94
CA LEU A 35 -6.84 12.38 -5.02
C LEU A 35 -7.82 13.26 -5.80
N SER A 36 -7.36 14.44 -6.20
CA SER A 36 -8.11 15.31 -7.11
C SER A 36 -8.29 14.66 -8.48
N GLU A 37 -9.29 15.08 -9.24
CA GLU A 37 -9.65 14.52 -10.56
C GLU A 37 -8.48 14.40 -11.57
N ASN A 38 -7.48 15.29 -11.49
CA ASN A 38 -6.32 15.29 -12.38
C ASN A 38 -5.15 14.39 -11.92
N ASN A 39 -5.26 13.80 -10.73
CA ASN A 39 -4.24 12.95 -10.12
C ASN A 39 -4.74 11.51 -10.02
N CYS A 40 -3.81 10.57 -10.07
CA CYS A 40 -4.05 9.14 -10.07
C CYS A 40 -2.89 8.43 -9.35
N ALA A 41 -3.23 7.38 -8.60
CA ALA A 41 -2.25 6.42 -8.10
C ALA A 41 -2.02 5.34 -9.16
N SER A 42 -0.98 5.50 -9.99
CA SER A 42 -0.62 4.50 -11.00
C SER A 42 -0.01 3.27 -10.33
N VAL A 43 -0.67 2.12 -10.46
CA VAL A 43 -0.16 0.83 -9.98
C VAL A 43 0.94 0.29 -10.89
N ASP A 44 1.89 -0.45 -10.31
CA ASP A 44 2.96 -1.17 -11.03
C ASP A 44 3.68 -0.26 -12.05
N ALA A 45 4.08 0.93 -11.60
CA ALA A 45 4.72 1.91 -12.47
C ALA A 45 6.22 1.60 -12.62
N GLY A 46 6.74 1.57 -13.85
CA GLY A 46 8.15 1.25 -14.08
C GLY A 46 8.62 1.45 -15.50
N THR A 47 8.07 0.68 -16.45
CA THR A 47 8.51 0.66 -17.85
C THR A 47 8.45 2.04 -18.51
N SER A 48 7.41 2.83 -18.23
CA SER A 48 7.25 4.20 -18.72
C SER A 48 8.38 5.14 -18.27
N PHE A 49 9.05 4.83 -17.16
CA PHE A 49 10.20 5.57 -16.63
C PHE A 49 11.55 4.94 -17.04
N GLY A 50 11.55 3.89 -17.86
CA GLY A 50 12.76 3.14 -18.22
C GLY A 50 13.34 2.30 -17.08
N SER A 51 12.53 1.96 -16.08
CA SER A 51 12.91 1.07 -14.97
C SER A 51 12.77 -0.41 -15.35
N ARG A 52 13.64 -1.26 -14.79
CA ARG A 52 13.52 -2.72 -14.87
C ARG A 52 12.58 -3.31 -13.81
N GLY A 53 12.30 -2.54 -12.76
CA GLY A 53 11.36 -2.89 -11.71
C GLY A 53 10.09 -2.05 -11.78
N TYR A 54 9.06 -2.54 -11.11
CA TYR A 54 7.79 -1.85 -10.93
C TYR A 54 7.68 -1.44 -9.46
N ILE A 55 7.40 -0.17 -9.22
CA ILE A 55 7.04 0.32 -7.89
C ILE A 55 5.55 0.13 -7.69
N ASP A 56 5.13 -0.20 -6.47
CA ASP A 56 3.72 -0.47 -6.18
C ASP A 56 2.81 0.70 -6.60
N PHE A 57 3.21 1.94 -6.29
CA PHE A 57 2.46 3.13 -6.66
C PHE A 57 3.36 4.28 -7.11
N TYR A 58 2.97 4.92 -8.21
CA TYR A 58 3.40 6.26 -8.58
C TYR A 58 2.20 7.21 -8.58
N VAL A 59 2.22 8.25 -7.74
CA VAL A 59 1.12 9.22 -7.62
C VAL A 59 1.53 10.53 -8.28
N ASN A 60 0.86 10.93 -9.36
CA ASN A 60 1.19 12.13 -10.15
C ASN A 60 0.63 13.44 -9.55
N ASP A 61 0.75 13.61 -8.24
CA ASP A 61 0.40 14.87 -7.57
C ASP A 61 1.51 15.94 -7.71
N ASP A 62 1.41 17.01 -6.93
CA ASP A 62 2.44 18.07 -6.89
C ASP A 62 3.83 17.56 -6.49
N LYS A 63 3.90 16.42 -5.79
CA LYS A 63 5.13 15.79 -5.30
C LYS A 63 5.60 14.62 -6.14
N ASN A 64 4.79 14.09 -7.07
CA ASN A 64 5.12 12.91 -7.85
C ASN A 64 5.64 11.78 -6.94
N TRP A 65 4.78 11.24 -6.07
CA TRP A 65 5.24 10.23 -5.10
C TRP A 65 5.59 8.90 -5.76
N ALA A 66 6.66 8.28 -5.27
CA ALA A 66 7.00 6.88 -5.50
C ALA A 66 6.83 6.10 -4.18
N ILE A 67 5.90 5.16 -4.10
CA ILE A 67 5.53 4.46 -2.86
C ILE A 67 5.63 2.95 -3.05
N GLU A 68 6.40 2.30 -2.19
CA GLU A 68 6.45 0.83 -2.04
C GLU A 68 5.74 0.44 -0.75
N ILE A 69 4.93 -0.62 -0.76
CA ILE A 69 4.23 -1.13 0.42
C ILE A 69 4.71 -2.54 0.76
N LEU A 70 4.98 -2.77 2.04
CA LEU A 70 5.43 -4.03 2.59
C LEU A 70 4.50 -4.52 3.68
N ARG A 71 4.64 -5.82 3.99
CA ARG A 71 3.99 -6.44 5.14
C ARG A 71 5.01 -7.00 6.13
N ASP A 72 4.84 -6.66 7.41
CA ASP A 72 5.48 -7.31 8.57
C ASP A 72 7.01 -7.42 8.44
N GLY A 73 7.67 -6.43 7.84
CA GLY A 73 9.12 -6.43 7.64
C GLY A 73 9.64 -7.46 6.63
N SER A 74 8.74 -8.14 5.91
CA SER A 74 9.10 -9.19 4.96
C SER A 74 10.03 -8.64 3.88
N LYS A 75 11.27 -9.15 3.82
CA LYS A 75 12.31 -8.74 2.86
C LYS A 75 12.61 -7.24 2.87
N LEU A 76 12.44 -6.57 4.02
CA LEU A 76 12.65 -5.12 4.15
C LEU A 76 13.96 -4.62 3.52
N LEU A 77 15.09 -5.26 3.86
CA LEU A 77 16.40 -4.86 3.35
C LEU A 77 16.49 -4.97 1.81
N ASP A 78 15.82 -5.95 1.21
CA ASP A 78 15.82 -6.14 -0.24
C ASP A 78 15.05 -4.99 -0.90
N HIS A 79 13.90 -4.61 -0.35
CA HIS A 79 13.10 -3.51 -0.87
C HIS A 79 13.77 -2.15 -0.66
N GLN A 80 14.37 -1.90 0.50
CA GLN A 80 15.18 -0.70 0.75
C GLN A 80 16.33 -0.56 -0.25
N ARG A 81 16.99 -1.66 -0.65
CA ARG A 81 18.08 -1.62 -1.65
C ARG A 81 17.62 -1.13 -3.01
N LYS A 82 16.39 -1.47 -3.44
CA LYS A 82 15.83 -1.01 -4.74
C LYS A 82 15.83 0.51 -4.91
N PHE A 83 15.77 1.28 -3.81
CA PHE A 83 15.82 2.75 -3.79
C PHE A 83 17.24 3.33 -3.78
N GLN A 84 18.29 2.50 -3.65
CA GLN A 84 19.67 2.95 -3.59
C GLN A 84 20.22 3.34 -4.96
N LYS A 85 21.29 4.15 -4.96
CA LYS A 85 21.95 4.60 -6.19
C LYS A 85 22.44 3.39 -6.99
N GLY A 86 22.11 3.38 -8.28
CA GLY A 86 22.44 2.31 -9.23
C GLY A 86 21.44 1.15 -9.27
N ASP A 87 20.42 1.15 -8.40
CA ASP A 87 19.46 0.04 -8.31
C ASP A 87 18.19 0.27 -9.15
N ILE A 88 17.26 -0.68 -9.10
CA ILE A 88 16.18 -0.81 -10.09
C ILE A 88 15.19 0.37 -10.12
N TYR A 89 14.95 1.07 -9.00
CA TYR A 89 14.01 2.21 -8.99
C TYR A 89 14.64 3.56 -9.33
N VAL A 90 15.97 3.63 -9.53
CA VAL A 90 16.64 4.89 -9.89
C VAL A 90 16.01 5.61 -11.08
N PRO A 91 15.58 4.94 -12.18
CA PRO A 91 14.90 5.61 -13.27
C PRO A 91 13.58 6.27 -12.84
N ILE A 92 12.78 5.61 -12.00
CA ILE A 92 11.53 6.14 -11.44
C ILE A 92 11.82 7.37 -10.56
N LEU A 93 12.84 7.26 -9.69
CA LEU A 93 13.21 8.32 -8.74
C LEU A 93 13.75 9.60 -9.40
N LYS A 94 14.09 9.58 -10.69
CA LYS A 94 14.41 10.81 -11.45
C LYS A 94 13.18 11.68 -11.71
N HIS A 95 11.99 11.07 -11.70
CA HIS A 95 10.71 11.75 -11.95
C HIS A 95 9.93 12.02 -10.66
N ALA A 96 10.16 11.20 -9.63
CA ALA A 96 9.58 11.38 -8.32
C ALA A 96 10.28 12.50 -7.52
N LYS A 97 9.52 13.41 -6.89
CA LYS A 97 10.11 14.43 -5.98
C LYS A 97 10.16 13.94 -4.54
N LYS A 98 9.34 12.94 -4.20
CA LYS A 98 9.27 12.29 -2.90
C LYS A 98 9.07 10.78 -3.08
N TRP A 99 9.56 10.02 -2.11
CA TRP A 99 9.30 8.59 -2.06
C TRP A 99 9.20 8.11 -0.62
N ALA A 100 8.51 6.99 -0.43
CA ALA A 100 8.39 6.32 0.85
C ALA A 100 8.33 4.80 0.66
N LEU A 101 8.90 4.08 1.62
CA LEU A 101 8.68 2.66 1.81
C LEU A 101 7.78 2.52 3.04
N ILE A 102 6.57 2.00 2.86
CA ILE A 102 5.58 1.88 3.92
C ILE A 102 5.50 0.42 4.33
N ASP A 103 5.95 0.10 5.53
CA ASP A 103 5.91 -1.27 6.05
C ASP A 103 4.79 -1.41 7.07
N ILE A 104 3.77 -2.19 6.72
CA ILE A 104 2.55 -2.35 7.51
C ILE A 104 2.65 -3.63 8.34
N HIS A 105 2.63 -3.44 9.66
CA HIS A 105 2.78 -4.46 10.67
C HIS A 105 1.43 -4.80 11.29
N SER A 106 1.13 -6.09 11.25
CA SER A 106 0.04 -6.69 12.02
C SER A 106 0.28 -6.50 13.52
N SER A 107 -0.79 -6.43 14.30
CA SER A 107 -0.69 -6.37 15.76
C SER A 107 0.20 -7.50 16.30
N GLY A 108 1.08 -7.16 17.24
CA GLY A 108 2.00 -8.12 17.88
C GLY A 108 3.25 -8.47 17.07
N ILE A 109 3.40 -7.96 15.84
CA ILE A 109 4.66 -8.10 15.09
C ILE A 109 5.63 -7.00 15.50
N GLU A 110 6.87 -7.41 15.79
CA GLU A 110 7.94 -6.48 16.14
C GLU A 110 8.39 -5.67 14.93
N LEU A 111 8.58 -4.38 15.14
CA LEU A 111 9.21 -3.52 14.14
C LEU A 111 10.69 -3.86 13.96
N PRO A 112 11.26 -3.55 12.79
CA PRO A 112 12.70 -3.61 12.57
C PRO A 112 13.45 -2.79 13.61
N LYS A 113 14.67 -3.21 13.92
CA LYS A 113 15.51 -2.51 14.89
C LYS A 113 15.88 -1.12 14.36
N PRO A 114 16.10 -0.12 15.24
CA PRO A 114 16.41 1.25 14.81
C PRO A 114 17.52 1.37 13.76
N GLU A 115 18.54 0.51 13.81
CA GLU A 115 19.65 0.45 12.85
C GLU A 115 19.27 -0.03 11.44
N GLU A 116 18.17 -0.76 11.32
CA GLU A 116 17.64 -1.26 10.03
C GLU A 116 16.74 -0.22 9.35
N ARG A 117 16.21 0.75 10.11
CA ARG A 117 15.29 1.77 9.62
C ARG A 117 16.02 2.80 8.76
N LYS A 118 15.41 3.21 7.65
CA LYS A 118 15.93 4.25 6.76
C LYS A 118 15.08 5.50 6.82
N LYS A 119 15.66 6.61 6.34
CA LYS A 119 15.07 7.95 6.36
C LYS A 119 13.69 8.08 5.69
N HIS A 120 13.35 7.20 4.75
CA HIS A 120 12.09 7.27 4.02
C HIS A 120 11.18 6.09 4.34
N ASP A 121 11.52 5.31 5.36
CA ASP A 121 10.67 4.23 5.84
C ASP A 121 9.61 4.82 6.77
N ILE A 122 8.38 4.36 6.58
CA ILE A 122 7.24 4.65 7.44
C ILE A 122 6.71 3.32 7.94
N TYR A 123 6.65 3.14 9.26
CA TYR A 123 6.11 1.92 9.85
C TYR A 123 4.68 2.17 10.30
N VAL A 124 3.79 1.25 9.95
CA VAL A 124 2.36 1.32 10.30
C VAL A 124 2.05 0.14 11.20
N ILE A 125 1.76 0.38 12.48
CA ILE A 125 1.33 -0.69 13.40
C ILE A 125 -0.20 -0.70 13.46
N CYS A 126 -0.80 -1.79 13.00
CA CYS A 126 -2.26 -1.96 13.02
C CYS A 126 -2.75 -2.43 14.39
N ALA A 127 -3.87 -1.85 14.86
CA ALA A 127 -4.67 -2.47 15.91
C ALA A 127 -5.26 -3.80 15.41
N GLU A 128 -5.52 -4.75 16.32
CA GLU A 128 -6.04 -6.08 15.97
C GLU A 128 -7.35 -6.04 15.16
N ASN A 129 -8.20 -5.06 15.45
CA ASN A 129 -9.46 -4.85 14.75
C ASN A 129 -9.34 -3.94 13.51
N PHE A 130 -8.14 -3.50 13.15
CA PHE A 130 -7.90 -2.56 12.05
C PHE A 130 -8.68 -1.24 12.13
N GLU A 131 -9.20 -0.83 13.28
CA GLU A 131 -9.93 0.44 13.42
C GLU A 131 -8.99 1.63 13.61
N SER A 132 -7.74 1.37 13.96
CA SER A 132 -6.71 2.39 14.09
C SER A 132 -5.34 1.84 13.72
N VAL A 133 -4.45 2.77 13.38
CA VAL A 133 -3.04 2.52 13.13
C VAL A 133 -2.19 3.52 13.89
N ARG A 134 -1.00 3.11 14.29
CA ARG A 134 0.08 3.99 14.72
C ARG A 134 1.06 4.14 13.56
N LEU A 135 1.33 5.37 13.16
CA LEU A 135 2.30 5.72 12.12
C LEU A 135 3.57 6.18 12.79
N ILE A 136 4.68 5.52 12.48
CA ILE A 136 6.01 5.86 12.99
C ILE A 136 6.84 6.34 11.81
N TYR A 137 7.11 7.64 11.82
CA TYR A 137 8.01 8.34 10.92
C TYR A 137 9.41 8.40 11.53
N PRO A 138 10.44 8.80 10.77
CA PRO A 138 11.79 8.98 11.32
C PRO A 138 11.88 9.99 12.46
N ASP A 139 11.01 11.00 12.48
CA ASP A 139 11.06 12.15 13.38
C ASP A 139 9.83 12.30 14.28
N ARG A 140 8.76 11.53 14.04
CA ARG A 140 7.51 11.62 14.80
C ARG A 140 6.70 10.34 14.80
N GLU A 141 5.75 10.28 15.71
CA GLU A 141 4.73 9.23 15.77
C GLU A 141 3.34 9.86 15.87
N GLU A 142 2.35 9.26 15.23
CA GLU A 142 0.96 9.70 15.29
C GLU A 142 0.00 8.49 15.24
N SER A 143 -1.18 8.64 15.84
CA SER A 143 -2.23 7.61 15.84
C SER A 143 -3.39 8.09 14.97
N VAL A 144 -3.86 7.23 14.07
CA VAL A 144 -4.89 7.55 13.09
C VAL A 144 -6.01 6.51 13.17
N ARG A 145 -7.27 6.96 13.15
CA ARG A 145 -8.44 6.06 13.01
C ARG A 145 -8.68 5.75 11.54
N LEU A 146 -8.94 4.49 11.22
CA LEU A 146 -9.31 4.06 9.88
C LEU A 146 -10.83 4.17 9.71
N LEU A 147 -11.26 5.32 9.21
CA LEU A 147 -12.68 5.68 9.08
C LEU A 147 -13.34 5.19 7.78
N GLY A 148 -12.59 4.59 6.85
CA GLY A 148 -12.98 4.48 5.44
C GLY A 148 -14.45 4.11 5.19
N ASP A 149 -15.16 5.03 4.54
CA ASP A 149 -16.59 4.93 4.25
C ASP A 149 -16.92 3.76 3.31
N GLU A 150 -18.11 3.20 3.51
CA GLU A 150 -18.72 2.23 2.60
C GLU A 150 -19.40 2.99 1.46
N GLU A 151 -18.70 3.18 0.34
CA GLU A 151 -19.36 3.60 -0.88
C GLU A 151 -19.20 2.54 -1.96
N ASN A 152 -20.34 2.09 -2.50
CA ASN A 152 -20.41 1.29 -3.71
C ASN A 152 -20.13 2.20 -4.91
N PHE A 153 -18.86 2.37 -5.26
CA PHE A 153 -18.41 3.32 -6.29
C PHE A 153 -18.89 3.02 -7.72
N LEU A 154 -19.42 1.83 -7.98
CA LEU A 154 -19.80 1.44 -9.34
C LEU A 154 -21.26 1.70 -9.67
N GLY A 155 -22.13 2.06 -8.71
CA GLY A 155 -23.56 2.27 -8.98
C GLY A 155 -24.34 1.02 -9.45
N TYR A 156 -23.65 -0.10 -9.63
CA TYR A 156 -24.20 -1.41 -9.97
C TYR A 156 -23.92 -2.38 -8.83
N ASN A 157 -24.90 -3.24 -8.53
CA ASN A 157 -24.69 -4.32 -7.59
C ASN A 157 -23.96 -5.45 -8.32
N ILE A 158 -23.04 -6.13 -7.64
CA ILE A 158 -22.37 -7.30 -8.21
C ILE A 158 -23.39 -8.38 -8.63
N SER A 159 -24.56 -8.42 -7.98
CA SER A 159 -25.69 -9.28 -8.37
C SER A 159 -26.21 -9.01 -9.78
N ASP A 160 -26.04 -7.79 -10.29
CA ASP A 160 -26.51 -7.39 -11.63
C ASP A 160 -25.65 -8.02 -12.74
N PHE A 161 -24.49 -8.60 -12.39
CA PHE A 161 -23.63 -9.35 -13.31
C PHE A 161 -23.86 -10.87 -13.26
N ILE A 162 -24.76 -11.38 -12.41
CA ILE A 162 -24.98 -12.83 -12.17
C ILE A 162 -26.22 -13.35 -12.93
N GLU A 163 -26.48 -12.85 -14.14
CA GLU A 163 -27.59 -13.40 -14.96
C GLU A 163 -27.23 -14.68 -15.73
N ASP A 164 -26.01 -15.20 -15.63
CA ASP A 164 -25.69 -16.54 -16.18
C ASP A 164 -24.71 -17.30 -15.26
N PRO A 165 -25.18 -18.21 -14.40
CA PRO A 165 -24.28 -19.11 -13.70
C PRO A 165 -23.58 -19.97 -14.75
N MET A 166 -22.24 -19.92 -14.78
CA MET A 166 -21.39 -20.83 -15.55
C MET A 166 -21.95 -22.26 -15.47
N VAL A 167 -22.67 -22.68 -16.52
CA VAL A 167 -23.10 -24.06 -16.70
C VAL A 167 -21.82 -24.82 -16.97
N THR A 168 -21.31 -25.47 -15.93
CA THR A 168 -20.20 -26.41 -16.07
C THR A 168 -20.80 -27.72 -16.57
N ASP A 169 -20.58 -28.04 -17.84
CA ASP A 169 -20.75 -29.40 -18.39
C ASP A 169 -19.82 -30.41 -17.67
#